data_AF-A0A6J1N6R5-F1
#
_entry.id   AF-A0A6J1N6R5-F1
#
_cell.length_a   1.000
_cell.length_b   1.000
_cell.length_c   1.000
_cell.angle_alpha   90.00
_cell.angle_beta   90.00
_cell.angle_gamma   90.00
#
_symmetry.space_group_name_H-M   'P 1'
#
loop_
_entity.id
_entity.type
_entity.pdbx_description
1 polymer ?
#
loop_
_entity_poly.entity_id
_entity_poly.type
_entity_poly.pdbx_seq_one_letter_code
_entity_poly.pdbx_strand_id
1 'polypeptide(L)'
;MAQLKKNLMSFSGLFTTTHVPFDANFTQYLARVAREDNVTNIIYKLAPRCESMLQRCVWSGRRVRCERLFASRITDVGYCCVFNIRYSAEDHWNPPYRINTVGQDFGLLVVIKENTDDFTYVRRSGEELEMLLFDGRQYPLMKAGVVRTFALQRNASVFVALRAHVQRVSEALRLYTDAWS
;
A
#
# COMPACT_ATOMS: atom_id res chain seq x y z
N MET A 1 19.98 -12.28 15.21
CA MET A 1 19.94 -11.15 14.26
C MET A 1 20.52 -11.50 12.88
N ALA A 2 21.80 -11.93 12.76
CA ALA A 2 22.44 -12.17 11.45
C ALA A 2 21.74 -13.21 10.54
N GLN A 3 21.32 -14.36 11.09
CA GLN A 3 20.62 -15.40 10.32
C GLN A 3 19.24 -14.94 9.82
N LEU A 4 18.51 -14.14 10.61
CA LEU A 4 17.22 -13.59 10.22
C LEU A 4 17.38 -12.63 9.04
N LYS A 5 18.36 -11.73 9.11
CA LYS A 5 18.71 -10.82 8.01
C LYS A 5 19.07 -11.59 6.73
N LYS A 6 19.88 -12.64 6.85
CA LYS A 6 20.24 -13.51 5.72
C LYS A 6 19.01 -14.16 5.09
N ASN A 7 18.13 -14.75 5.90
CA ASN A 7 16.90 -15.38 5.42
C ASN A 7 15.97 -14.37 4.72
N LEU A 8 15.82 -13.16 5.26
CA LEU A 8 15.01 -12.10 4.65
C LEU A 8 15.58 -11.61 3.31
N MET A 9 16.91 -11.55 3.18
CA MET A 9 17.59 -11.27 1.90
C MET A 9 17.36 -12.38 0.88
N SER A 10 17.51 -13.65 1.27
CA SER A 10 17.21 -14.79 0.40
C SER A 10 15.74 -14.81 -0.04
N PHE A 11 14.82 -14.46 0.85
CA PHE A 11 13.39 -14.33 0.52
C PHE A 11 13.15 -13.24 -0.52
N SER A 12 13.70 -12.05 -0.31
CA SER A 12 13.57 -10.92 -1.23
C SER A 12 14.14 -11.19 -2.63
N GLY A 13 15.25 -11.93 -2.70
CA GLY A 13 15.85 -12.38 -3.97
C GLY A 13 14.88 -13.14 -4.87
N LEU A 14 14.01 -13.96 -4.26
CA LEU A 14 12.99 -14.73 -4.98
C LEU A 14 11.95 -13.83 -5.66
N PHE A 15 11.62 -12.67 -5.07
CA PHE A 15 10.60 -11.75 -5.61
C PHE A 15 11.17 -10.73 -6.61
N THR A 16 12.43 -10.35 -6.43
CA THR A 16 13.03 -9.22 -7.16
C THR A 16 13.83 -9.66 -8.40
N THR A 17 13.96 -10.97 -8.65
CA THR A 17 14.85 -11.55 -9.68
C THR A 17 16.31 -11.08 -9.56
N THR A 18 16.68 -10.52 -8.41
CA THR A 18 18.08 -10.19 -8.11
C THR A 18 18.83 -11.49 -7.80
N HIS A 19 20.07 -11.58 -8.26
CA HIS A 19 20.90 -12.78 -8.11
C HIS A 19 21.40 -12.90 -6.66
N VAL A 20 20.50 -13.26 -5.74
CA VAL A 20 20.89 -13.64 -4.37
C VAL A 20 21.45 -15.07 -4.46
N PRO A 21 22.55 -15.41 -3.76
CA PRO A 21 23.08 -16.77 -3.77
C PRO A 21 21.97 -17.75 -3.41
N PHE A 22 21.76 -18.76 -4.26
CA PHE A 22 20.74 -19.78 -4.03
C PHE A 22 21.01 -20.47 -2.69
N ASP A 23 20.15 -20.25 -1.71
CA ASP A 23 20.23 -20.87 -0.39
C ASP A 23 19.26 -22.07 -0.36
N ALA A 24 19.82 -23.26 -0.61
CA ALA A 24 19.05 -24.50 -0.66
C ALA A 24 18.36 -24.80 0.68
N ASN A 25 19.02 -24.50 1.80
CA ASN A 25 18.47 -24.71 3.15
C ASN A 25 17.28 -23.79 3.39
N PHE A 26 17.39 -22.51 2.98
CA PHE A 26 16.30 -21.57 3.09
C PHE A 26 15.12 -21.92 2.17
N THR A 27 15.40 -22.37 0.95
CA THR A 27 14.36 -22.80 -0.01
C THR A 27 13.59 -24.02 0.52
N GLN A 28 14.30 -24.99 1.11
CA GLN A 28 13.68 -26.16 1.72
C GLN A 28 12.88 -25.81 2.99
N TYR A 29 13.39 -24.88 3.80
CA TYR A 29 12.65 -24.31 4.94
C TYR A 29 11.35 -23.64 4.49
N LEU A 30 11.40 -22.78 3.46
CA LEU A 30 10.22 -22.15 2.89
C LEU A 30 9.23 -23.17 2.33
N ALA A 31 9.70 -24.23 1.66
CA ALA A 31 8.83 -25.28 1.13
C ALA A 31 8.08 -26.03 2.25
N ARG A 32 8.71 -26.21 3.42
CA ARG A 32 8.06 -26.80 4.60
C ARG A 32 7.07 -25.81 5.23
N VAL A 33 7.52 -24.58 5.49
CA VAL A 33 6.68 -23.57 6.14
C VAL A 33 5.50 -23.16 5.25
N ALA A 34 5.67 -22.98 3.95
CA ALA A 34 4.57 -22.63 3.05
C ALA A 34 3.53 -23.76 2.90
N ARG A 35 3.88 -25.02 3.22
CA ARG A 35 2.91 -26.12 3.32
C ARG A 35 2.12 -26.08 4.63
N GLU A 36 2.74 -25.62 5.71
CA GLU A 36 2.17 -25.63 7.07
C GLU A 36 1.47 -24.31 7.43
N ASP A 37 1.91 -23.18 6.87
CA ASP A 37 1.45 -21.83 7.14
C ASP A 37 0.91 -21.15 5.87
N ASN A 38 -0.17 -20.38 6.04
CA ASN A 38 -0.66 -19.49 5.00
C ASN A 38 0.38 -18.37 4.76
N VAL A 39 0.98 -18.34 3.57
CA VAL A 39 1.98 -17.32 3.15
C VAL A 39 1.49 -15.90 3.43
N THR A 40 0.19 -15.64 3.28
CA THR A 40 -0.46 -14.36 3.61
C THR A 40 -0.25 -13.96 5.08
N ASN A 41 -0.35 -14.93 6.00
CA ASN A 41 -0.14 -14.71 7.43
C ASN A 41 1.34 -14.41 7.75
N ILE A 42 2.26 -15.03 7.02
CA ILE A 42 3.71 -14.76 7.16
C ILE A 42 4.01 -13.32 6.73
N ILE A 43 3.53 -12.92 5.55
CA ILE A 43 3.72 -11.55 5.05
C ILE A 43 3.08 -10.54 6.02
N TYR A 44 1.90 -10.84 6.56
CA TYR A 44 1.25 -10.00 7.57
C TYR A 44 2.09 -9.82 8.83
N LYS A 45 2.68 -10.90 9.35
CA LYS A 45 3.54 -10.87 10.56
C LYS A 45 4.87 -10.14 10.33
N LEU A 46 5.38 -10.16 9.10
CA LEU A 46 6.62 -9.47 8.72
C LEU A 46 6.39 -7.99 8.36
N ALA A 47 5.16 -7.61 8.02
CA ALA A 47 4.84 -6.24 7.69
C ALA A 47 4.91 -5.33 8.92
N PRO A 48 5.38 -4.08 8.76
CA PRO A 48 5.35 -3.10 9.84
C PRO A 48 3.91 -2.78 10.23
N ARG A 49 3.69 -2.59 11.53
CA ARG A 49 2.36 -2.28 12.07
C ARG A 49 1.99 -0.83 11.79
N CYS A 50 0.72 -0.58 11.48
CA CYS A 50 0.25 0.78 11.21
C CYS A 50 0.36 1.69 12.43
N GLU A 51 0.17 1.13 13.62
CA GLU A 51 0.26 1.84 14.90
C GLU A 51 1.69 2.29 15.22
N SER A 52 2.71 1.58 14.71
CA SER A 52 4.11 1.97 14.88
C SER A 52 4.57 2.97 13.83
N MET A 53 3.99 2.91 12.62
CA MET A 53 4.34 3.81 11.52
C MET A 53 3.59 5.15 11.55
N LEU A 54 2.29 5.13 11.83
CA LEU A 54 1.42 6.31 11.73
C LEU A 54 1.36 7.06 13.07
N GLN A 55 2.19 8.09 13.22
CA GLN A 55 2.37 8.79 14.50
C GLN A 55 1.23 9.80 14.78
N ARG A 56 0.72 10.47 13.73
CA ARG A 56 -0.35 11.46 13.87
C ARG A 56 -1.21 11.48 12.61
N CYS A 57 -2.52 11.47 12.80
CA CYS A 57 -3.48 11.60 11.72
C CYS A 57 -4.47 12.74 12.00
N VAL A 58 -4.77 13.50 10.95
CA VAL A 58 -5.76 14.58 10.95
C VAL A 58 -6.65 14.37 9.73
N TRP A 59 -7.95 14.52 9.93
CA TRP A 59 -8.94 14.46 8.88
C TRP A 59 -9.92 15.61 9.05
N SER A 60 -10.15 16.39 7.99
CA SER A 60 -11.08 17.53 8.00
C SER A 60 -10.81 18.49 9.17
N GLY A 61 -9.54 18.89 9.33
CA GLY A 61 -9.10 19.81 10.38
C GLY A 61 -9.12 19.26 11.81
N ARG A 62 -9.48 17.98 12.00
CA ARG A 62 -9.60 17.37 13.34
C ARG A 62 -8.58 16.25 13.52
N ARG A 63 -7.91 16.25 14.67
CA ARG A 63 -7.04 15.12 15.06
C ARG A 63 -7.91 13.89 15.32
N VAL A 64 -7.56 12.78 14.66
CA VAL A 64 -8.25 11.49 14.80
C VAL A 64 -7.21 10.41 15.07
N ARG A 65 -7.61 9.37 15.82
CA ARG A 65 -6.80 8.16 16.00
C ARG A 65 -6.55 7.50 14.64
N CYS A 66 -5.29 7.22 14.32
CA CYS A 66 -4.90 6.69 13.01
C CYS A 66 -5.56 5.33 12.73
N GLU A 67 -5.76 4.52 13.76
CA GLU A 67 -6.40 3.20 13.74
C GLU A 67 -7.90 3.26 13.38
N ARG A 68 -8.51 4.45 13.45
CA ARG A 68 -9.89 4.67 12.97
C ARG A 68 -9.96 5.07 11.50
N LEU A 69 -8.87 5.58 10.95
CA LEU A 69 -8.80 6.08 9.57
C LEU A 69 -8.16 5.05 8.63
N PHE A 70 -7.18 4.30 9.11
CA PHE A 70 -6.39 3.37 8.33
C PHE A 70 -6.63 1.93 8.78
N ALA A 71 -6.60 1.01 7.81
CA ALA A 71 -6.60 -0.42 8.07
C ALA A 71 -5.43 -1.09 7.36
N SER A 72 -4.87 -2.14 7.97
CA SER A 72 -3.84 -2.96 7.33
C SER A 72 -4.48 -3.85 6.26
N ARG A 73 -4.07 -3.69 5.00
CA ARG A 73 -4.61 -4.47 3.87
C ARG A 73 -3.51 -4.96 2.97
N ILE A 74 -3.75 -6.15 2.42
CA ILE A 74 -2.91 -6.71 1.37
C ILE A 74 -3.05 -5.86 0.09
N THR A 75 -1.91 -5.61 -0.54
CA THR A 75 -1.73 -4.87 -1.80
C THR A 75 -0.69 -5.58 -2.67
N ASP A 76 -0.49 -5.12 -3.90
CA ASP A 76 0.53 -5.65 -4.82
C ASP A 76 1.98 -5.46 -4.32
N VAL A 77 2.19 -4.70 -3.24
CA VAL A 77 3.50 -4.48 -2.60
C VAL A 77 3.56 -5.04 -1.16
N GLY A 78 2.60 -5.87 -0.76
CA GLY A 78 2.51 -6.43 0.59
C GLY A 78 1.40 -5.78 1.44
N TYR A 79 1.48 -5.92 2.76
CA TYR A 79 0.52 -5.27 3.66
C TYR A 79 0.84 -3.78 3.82
N CYS A 80 -0.14 -2.92 3.59
CA CYS A 80 -0.04 -1.48 3.71
C CYS A 80 -1.12 -0.91 4.63
N CYS A 81 -0.86 0.27 5.18
CA CYS A 81 -1.85 1.06 5.91
C CYS A 81 -2.67 1.86 4.92
N VAL A 82 -3.94 1.49 4.72
CA VAL A 82 -4.75 2.07 3.65
C VAL A 82 -5.92 2.88 4.22
N PHE A 83 -6.04 4.10 3.74
CA PHE A 83 -7.13 5.02 4.08
C PHE A 83 -8.31 4.86 3.10
N ASN A 84 -9.53 4.92 3.62
CA ASN A 84 -10.76 5.05 2.82
C ASN A 84 -10.98 3.92 1.78
N ILE A 85 -10.65 2.69 2.18
CA ILE A 85 -10.80 1.47 1.38
C ILE A 85 -12.23 0.96 1.31
N ARG A 86 -12.55 0.29 0.19
CA ARG A 86 -13.86 -0.32 -0.09
C ARG A 86 -13.81 -1.59 -0.96
N TYR A 87 -12.62 -2.02 -1.40
CA TYR A 87 -12.45 -3.23 -2.19
C TYR A 87 -12.41 -4.51 -1.34
N SER A 88 -12.15 -4.40 -0.04
CA SER A 88 -12.22 -5.54 0.88
C SER A 88 -13.66 -5.74 1.37
N ALA A 89 -14.05 -7.00 1.58
CA ALA A 89 -15.33 -7.37 2.17
C ALA A 89 -15.54 -6.77 3.56
N GLU A 90 -14.48 -6.66 4.36
CA GLU A 90 -14.53 -6.09 5.72
C GLU A 90 -14.86 -4.58 5.71
N ASP A 91 -14.57 -3.89 4.60
CA ASP A 91 -14.70 -2.43 4.50
C ASP A 91 -15.77 -1.96 3.52
N HIS A 92 -16.38 -2.88 2.77
CA HIS A 92 -17.32 -2.54 1.72
C HIS A 92 -18.49 -1.66 2.21
N TRP A 93 -18.93 -1.93 3.44
CA TRP A 93 -20.03 -1.26 4.13
C TRP A 93 -19.62 -0.02 4.92
N ASN A 94 -18.32 0.23 5.09
CA ASN A 94 -17.87 1.42 5.78
C ASN A 94 -18.20 2.66 4.93
N PRO A 95 -18.87 3.68 5.51
CA PRO A 95 -19.17 4.89 4.76
C PRO A 95 -17.84 5.57 4.38
N PRO A 96 -17.67 5.96 3.10
CA PRO A 96 -16.43 6.59 2.68
C PRO A 96 -16.25 7.93 3.36
N TYR A 97 -15.01 8.23 3.75
CA TYR A 97 -14.60 9.56 4.15
C TYR A 97 -14.70 10.49 2.93
N ARG A 98 -15.54 11.52 3.04
CA ARG A 98 -15.78 12.52 1.99
C ARG A 98 -15.34 13.89 2.47
N ILE A 99 -14.66 14.62 1.60
CA ILE A 99 -14.31 16.01 1.85
C ILE A 99 -15.49 16.90 1.49
N ASN A 100 -15.76 17.90 2.31
CA ASN A 100 -16.80 18.91 2.08
C ASN A 100 -16.23 20.33 1.95
N THR A 101 -14.96 20.52 2.30
CA THR A 101 -14.29 21.82 2.35
C THR A 101 -12.91 21.68 1.71
N VAL A 102 -12.57 22.58 0.78
CA VAL A 102 -11.26 22.58 0.13
C VAL A 102 -10.26 23.34 1.00
N GLY A 103 -9.06 22.78 1.16
CA GLY A 103 -7.94 23.42 1.84
C GLY A 103 -6.96 22.38 2.37
N GLN A 104 -5.69 22.76 2.49
CA GLN A 104 -4.63 21.86 2.95
C GLN A 104 -4.89 21.29 4.35
N ASP A 105 -5.53 22.07 5.22
CA ASP A 105 -5.83 21.69 6.60
C ASP A 105 -7.11 20.84 6.72
N PHE A 106 -7.94 20.81 5.67
CA PHE A 106 -9.21 20.09 5.63
C PHE A 106 -9.12 18.73 4.93
N GLY A 107 -7.95 18.40 4.37
CA GLY A 107 -7.68 17.10 3.76
C GLY A 107 -7.30 16.01 4.77
N LEU A 108 -6.56 15.03 4.27
CA LEU A 108 -5.87 14.02 5.07
C LEU A 108 -4.44 14.52 5.33
N LEU A 109 -4.07 14.62 6.60
CA LEU A 109 -2.69 14.88 7.02
C LEU A 109 -2.20 13.74 7.89
N VAL A 110 -1.03 13.23 7.56
CA VAL A 110 -0.41 12.08 8.23
C VAL A 110 1.05 12.41 8.52
N VAL A 111 1.46 12.18 9.76
CA VAL A 111 2.87 12.16 10.15
C VAL A 111 3.29 10.71 10.27
N ILE A 112 4.26 10.31 9.44
CA ILE A 112 4.77 8.95 9.39
C ILE A 112 6.13 8.92 10.09
N LYS A 113 6.31 7.95 10.96
CA LYS A 113 7.59 7.62 11.59
C LYS A 113 8.15 6.37 10.91
N GLU A 114 9.29 6.53 10.26
CA GLU A 114 10.05 5.42 9.69
C GLU A 114 10.88 4.73 10.78
N ASN A 115 11.01 3.40 10.69
CA ASN A 115 12.00 2.64 11.45
C ASN A 115 13.08 2.15 10.50
N THR A 116 14.25 2.80 10.52
CA THR A 116 15.35 2.52 9.58
C THR A 116 15.97 1.14 9.77
N ASP A 117 15.82 0.55 10.97
CA ASP A 117 16.40 -0.75 11.29
C ASP A 117 15.58 -1.93 10.74
N ASP A 118 14.35 -1.68 10.27
CA ASP A 118 13.45 -2.70 9.70
C ASP A 118 13.68 -2.91 8.19
N PHE A 119 14.50 -2.09 7.52
CA PHE A 119 14.83 -2.31 6.12
C PHE A 119 15.85 -3.42 5.95
N THR A 120 15.39 -4.56 5.46
CA THR A 120 16.28 -5.65 5.07
C THR A 120 16.73 -5.54 3.62
N TYR A 121 15.88 -5.03 2.73
CA TYR A 121 16.18 -4.83 1.31
C TYR A 121 15.45 -3.60 0.77
N VAL A 122 16.04 -2.97 -0.25
CA VAL A 122 15.44 -1.81 -0.92
C VAL A 122 14.87 -2.27 -2.26
N ARG A 123 13.55 -2.17 -2.45
CA ARG A 123 12.85 -2.63 -3.67
C ARG A 123 13.14 -1.75 -4.91
N ARG A 124 13.48 -0.48 -4.69
CA ARG A 124 13.87 0.50 -5.71
C ARG A 124 15.10 1.25 -5.23
N SER A 125 15.84 1.92 -6.13
CA SER A 125 16.91 2.85 -5.73
C SER A 125 16.32 3.99 -4.87
N GLY A 126 16.45 3.90 -3.55
CA GLY A 126 15.97 4.89 -2.59
C GLY A 126 15.41 4.23 -1.32
N GLU A 127 16.02 4.51 -0.17
CA GLU A 127 15.48 4.18 1.17
C GLU A 127 14.30 5.11 1.49
N GLU A 128 13.23 5.01 0.72
CA GLU A 128 12.12 5.95 0.79
C GLU A 128 10.80 5.19 0.93
N LEU A 129 10.01 5.60 1.92
CA LEU A 129 8.62 5.18 2.05
C LEU A 129 7.85 5.56 0.78
N GLU A 130 6.99 4.67 0.29
CA GLU A 130 6.18 4.92 -0.91
C GLU A 130 4.71 5.13 -0.51
N MET A 131 4.09 6.20 -0.99
CA MET A 131 2.65 6.42 -0.90
C MET A 131 1.99 6.02 -2.21
N LEU A 132 0.92 5.22 -2.10
CA LEU A 132 0.08 4.82 -3.23
C LEU A 132 -1.22 5.63 -3.22
N LEU A 133 -1.58 6.21 -4.36
CA LEU A 133 -2.85 6.88 -4.61
C LEU A 133 -3.62 6.13 -5.69
N PHE A 134 -4.83 5.68 -5.36
CA PHE A 134 -5.67 4.84 -6.23
C PHE A 134 -7.16 4.98 -5.85
N ASP A 135 -8.07 4.42 -6.66
CA ASP A 135 -9.51 4.34 -6.33
C ASP A 135 -9.74 3.29 -5.24
N GLY A 136 -10.24 3.71 -4.07
CA GLY A 136 -10.46 2.83 -2.93
C GLY A 136 -11.44 1.66 -3.16
N ARG A 137 -12.18 1.65 -4.28
CA ARG A 137 -13.04 0.52 -4.69
C ARG A 137 -12.32 -0.55 -5.49
N GLN A 138 -11.08 -0.28 -5.92
CA GLN A 138 -10.28 -1.18 -6.73
C GLN A 138 -9.05 -1.64 -5.95
N TYR A 139 -8.65 -2.89 -6.17
CA TYR A 139 -7.40 -3.39 -5.64
C TYR A 139 -6.23 -2.68 -6.33
N PRO A 140 -5.22 -2.16 -5.58
CA PRO A 140 -4.13 -1.39 -6.15
C PRO A 140 -3.12 -2.30 -6.88
N LEU A 141 -3.39 -2.61 -8.15
CA LEU A 141 -2.48 -3.33 -9.05
C LEU A 141 -1.49 -2.34 -9.69
N MET A 142 -0.20 -2.46 -9.35
CA MET A 142 0.83 -1.51 -9.80
C MET A 142 1.04 -1.57 -11.32
N LYS A 143 0.85 -2.75 -11.92
CA LYS A 143 1.03 -2.98 -13.36
C LYS A 143 -0.14 -2.51 -14.22
N ALA A 144 -1.27 -2.14 -13.63
CA ALA A 144 -2.49 -1.78 -14.35
C ALA A 144 -2.58 -0.28 -14.72
N GLY A 145 -1.62 0.55 -14.30
CA GLY A 145 -1.57 1.99 -14.60
C GLY A 145 -2.58 2.86 -13.84
N VAL A 146 -3.40 2.27 -12.96
CA VAL A 146 -4.42 2.99 -12.15
C VAL A 146 -3.89 3.49 -10.80
N VAL A 147 -2.66 3.09 -10.43
CA VAL A 147 -2.02 3.48 -9.17
C VAL A 147 -0.96 4.53 -9.44
N ARG A 148 -1.06 5.67 -8.74
CA ARG A 148 0.01 6.68 -8.70
C ARG A 148 0.88 6.47 -7.48
N THR A 149 2.18 6.61 -7.66
CA THR A 149 3.19 6.37 -6.62
C THR A 149 3.91 7.67 -6.31
N PHE A 150 4.15 7.91 -5.02
CA PHE A 150 4.91 9.07 -4.56
C PHE A 150 5.99 8.58 -3.60
N ALA A 151 7.23 8.98 -3.84
CA ALA A 151 8.30 8.76 -2.89
C ALA A 151 8.21 9.77 -1.75
N LEU A 152 8.33 9.28 -0.52
CA LEU A 152 8.29 10.09 0.70
C LEU A 152 9.70 10.19 1.25
N GLN A 153 10.25 11.40 1.24
CA GLN A 153 11.56 11.66 1.79
C GLN A 153 11.51 11.82 3.32
N ARG A 154 12.56 11.35 3.99
CA ARG A 154 12.74 11.58 5.43
C ARG A 154 12.84 13.08 5.73
N ASN A 155 12.25 13.49 6.85
CA ASN A 155 12.27 14.88 7.33
C ASN A 155 11.70 15.92 6.34
N ALA A 156 10.93 15.47 5.35
CA ALA A 156 10.29 16.33 4.37
C ALA A 156 8.76 16.21 4.45
N SER A 157 8.08 17.23 3.93
CA SER A 157 6.62 17.22 3.78
C SER A 157 6.27 17.10 2.30
N VAL A 158 5.40 16.14 1.97
CA VAL A 158 4.89 15.93 0.61
C VAL A 158 3.43 16.38 0.56
N PHE A 159 3.12 17.30 -0.35
CA PHE A 159 1.77 17.82 -0.53
C PHE A 159 1.19 17.33 -1.85
N VAL A 160 0.07 16.60 -1.78
CA VAL A 160 -0.63 16.07 -2.96
C VAL A 160 -2.01 16.70 -3.09
N ALA A 161 -2.15 17.60 -4.05
CA ALA A 161 -3.45 18.19 -4.40
C ALA A 161 -4.25 17.22 -5.28
N LEU A 162 -5.40 16.77 -4.79
CA LEU A 162 -6.30 15.89 -5.54
C LEU A 162 -7.26 16.72 -6.40
N ARG A 163 -7.34 16.40 -7.69
CA ARG A 163 -8.33 16.94 -8.62
C ARG A 163 -9.10 15.78 -9.24
N ALA A 164 -10.41 15.72 -8.99
CA ALA A 164 -11.27 14.72 -9.60
C ALA A 164 -11.61 15.15 -11.04
N HIS A 165 -11.18 14.36 -12.02
CA HIS A 165 -11.59 14.53 -13.41
C HIS A 165 -12.64 13.47 -13.74
N VAL A 166 -13.86 13.91 -14.06
CA VAL A 166 -14.93 13.01 -14.54
C VAL A 166 -14.96 13.11 -16.06
N GLN A 167 -14.42 12.10 -16.74
CA GLN A 167 -14.62 11.95 -18.18
C GLN A 167 -15.98 11.30 -18.40
N ARG A 168 -16.90 12.02 -19.05
CA ARG A 168 -18.18 11.47 -19.50
C ARG A 168 -18.04 11.14 -20.97
N VAL A 169 -18.52 9.94 -21.33
CA VAL A 169 -18.66 9.55 -22.74
C VAL A 169 -19.58 10.57 -23.41
N SER A 170 -19.18 11.07 -24.58
CA SER A 170 -20.01 11.98 -25.37
C SER A 170 -21.34 11.31 -25.69
N GLU A 171 -22.42 12.08 -25.69
CA GLU A 171 -23.78 11.57 -25.90
C GLU A 171 -23.91 10.74 -27.19
N ALA A 172 -23.17 11.11 -28.25
CA ALA A 172 -23.11 10.37 -29.52
C ALA A 172 -22.59 8.92 -29.40
N LEU A 173 -21.69 8.64 -28.45
CA LEU A 173 -21.12 7.30 -28.24
C LEU A 173 -21.98 6.43 -27.30
N ARG A 174 -22.92 7.02 -26.56
CA ARG A 174 -23.89 6.26 -25.75
C ARG A 174 -24.95 5.55 -26.62
N LEU A 175 -25.17 6.07 -27.82
CA LEU A 175 -26.12 5.52 -28.80
C LEU A 175 -25.52 4.42 -29.67
N TYR A 176 -24.20 4.22 -29.59
CA TYR A 176 -23.52 3.17 -30.34
C TYR A 176 -23.64 1.84 -29.59
N THR A 177 -24.70 1.09 -29.90
CA THR A 177 -24.79 -0.32 -29.51
C THR A 177 -24.17 -1.16 -30.61
N ASP A 178 -23.06 -1.84 -30.31
CA ASP A 178 -22.47 -2.80 -31.23
C ASP A 178 -23.44 -3.98 -31.44
N ALA A 179 -24.19 -3.93 -32.55
CA ALA A 179 -24.92 -5.07 -33.06
C ALA A 179 -23.94 -5.94 -33.85
N TRP A 180 -23.29 -6.88 -33.18
CA TRP A 180 -22.57 -7.95 -33.85
C TRP A 180 -23.60 -8.90 -34.48
N SER A 181 -23.75 -8.82 -35.80
CA SER A 181 -24.46 -9.79 -36.65
C SER A 181 -23.57 -10.94 -37.05
#